data_AF-A0A8T0E1U5-F1
#
_entry.id   AF-A0A8T0E1U5-F1
#
_cell.length_a   1.000
_cell.length_b   1.000
_cell.length_c   1.000
_cell.angle_alpha   90.00
_cell.angle_beta   90.00
_cell.angle_gamma   90.00
#
_symmetry.space_group_name_H-M   'P 1'
#
loop_
_entity.id
_entity.type
_entity.pdbx_description
1 polymer ?
#
loop_
_entity_poly.entity_id
_entity_poly.type
_entity_poly.pdbx_seq_one_letter_code
_entity_poly.pdbx_strand_id
1 'polypeptide(L)'
;MKVLVFLCFIAGTFAFPAEQADCSARPDPGLCDAYMPRYYYNEVEGRCKQFIYGGCGGNSNNFRSEEECNRACTDKQDTQVVQKAYETCSQDKDVGTCKMSFESCLHPALVMELKRGKP
;
A
#
# COMPACT_ATOMS: atom_id res chain seq x y z
N MET A 1 14.76 28.01 11.37
CA MET A 1 14.56 27.61 12.78
C MET A 1 13.31 26.74 12.86
N LYS A 2 13.43 25.43 12.65
CA LYS A 2 12.33 24.47 12.74
C LYS A 2 12.73 23.44 13.79
N VAL A 3 12.16 23.66 14.96
CA VAL A 3 11.95 22.77 16.11
C VAL A 3 13.04 21.73 16.37
N LEU A 4 13.81 22.02 17.42
CA LEU A 4 14.62 21.07 18.17
C LEU A 4 13.80 19.82 18.48
N VAL A 5 14.18 18.69 17.86
CA VAL A 5 13.71 17.37 18.24
C VAL A 5 14.19 17.12 19.67
N PHE A 6 13.23 17.12 20.59
CA PHE A 6 13.43 16.85 22.00
C PHE A 6 14.15 15.52 22.17
N LEU A 7 15.35 15.59 22.76
CA LEU A 7 16.09 14.45 23.27
C LEU A 7 15.26 13.75 24.37
N CYS A 8 15.15 12.43 24.24
CA CYS A 8 14.78 11.41 25.23
C CYS A 8 14.22 11.88 26.58
N PHE A 9 12.96 11.58 26.92
CA PHE A 9 12.52 11.20 28.28
C PHE A 9 11.06 10.69 28.28
N ILE A 10 10.80 9.50 27.73
CA ILE A 10 9.85 8.55 28.30
C ILE A 10 10.36 7.16 27.95
N ALA A 11 10.60 6.36 28.99
CA ALA A 11 11.05 4.98 28.85
C ALA A 11 10.00 4.15 28.09
N GLY A 12 10.42 3.50 27.00
CA GLY A 12 9.87 2.20 26.62
C GLY A 12 8.95 2.11 25.40
N THR A 13 8.54 3.19 24.75
CA THR A 13 7.65 3.09 23.56
C THR A 13 7.97 4.06 22.43
N PHE A 14 9.25 4.23 22.10
CA PHE A 14 9.58 4.74 20.76
C PHE A 14 9.38 3.58 19.77
N ALA A 15 8.15 3.42 19.29
CA ALA A 15 7.89 2.61 18.11
C ALA A 15 8.63 3.30 16.95
N PHE A 16 9.78 2.75 16.56
CA PHE A 16 10.42 3.13 15.31
C PHE A 16 9.42 2.87 14.18
N PRO A 17 9.10 3.86 13.33
CA PRO A 17 8.23 3.61 12.19
C PRO A 17 8.88 2.49 11.37
N ALA A 18 8.17 1.39 11.20
CA ALA A 18 8.60 0.31 10.32
C ALA A 18 8.92 0.92 8.96
N GLU A 19 10.15 0.67 8.47
CA GLU A 19 10.61 1.17 7.18
C GLU A 19 9.55 0.84 6.12
N GLN A 20 9.03 1.89 5.49
CA GLN A 20 7.93 1.75 4.54
C GLN A 20 8.45 0.97 3.33
N ALA A 21 7.86 -0.20 3.03
CA ALA A 21 8.29 -0.99 1.89
C ALA A 21 8.12 -0.20 0.56
N ASP A 22 9.18 -0.18 -0.26
CA ASP A 22 9.13 0.35 -1.62
C ASP A 22 8.65 -0.75 -2.58
N CYS A 23 7.35 -0.83 -2.77
CA CYS A 23 6.70 -1.84 -3.60
C CYS A 23 7.03 -1.73 -5.10
N SER A 24 7.66 -0.64 -5.54
CA SER A 24 8.09 -0.44 -6.94
C SER A 24 9.51 -0.94 -7.21
N ALA A 25 10.29 -1.21 -6.15
CA ALA A 25 11.65 -1.71 -6.29
C ALA A 25 11.67 -3.12 -6.89
N ARG A 26 12.67 -3.41 -7.73
CA ARG A 26 12.90 -4.76 -8.27
C ARG A 26 13.35 -5.72 -7.15
N PRO A 27 13.09 -7.03 -7.27
CA PRO A 27 13.62 -8.00 -6.32
C PRO A 27 15.16 -7.99 -6.37
N ASP A 28 15.79 -7.92 -5.21
CA ASP A 28 17.24 -7.88 -5.07
C ASP A 28 17.72 -9.08 -4.22
N PRO A 29 18.42 -10.06 -4.81
CA PRO A 29 19.02 -11.18 -4.08
C PRO A 29 20.03 -10.75 -3.02
N GLY A 30 20.62 -9.56 -3.17
CA GLY A 30 21.69 -9.08 -2.30
C GLY A 30 23.05 -9.71 -2.60
N LEU A 31 23.98 -9.60 -1.64
CA LEU A 31 25.41 -9.94 -1.83
C LEU A 31 25.81 -11.31 -1.28
N CYS A 32 24.92 -11.97 -0.55
CA CYS A 32 25.17 -13.27 0.07
C CYS A 32 24.55 -14.41 -0.76
N ASP A 33 24.95 -15.65 -0.50
CA ASP A 33 24.58 -16.83 -1.31
C ASP A 33 23.67 -17.84 -0.57
N ALA A 34 22.92 -17.40 0.44
CA ALA A 34 21.94 -18.28 1.08
C ALA A 34 20.73 -18.52 0.18
N TYR A 35 20.12 -19.70 0.27
CA TYR A 35 18.86 -20.00 -0.41
C TYR A 35 17.68 -19.66 0.52
N MET A 36 17.18 -18.42 0.45
CA MET A 36 16.02 -18.00 1.25
C MET A 36 14.84 -17.60 0.34
N PRO A 37 13.81 -18.45 0.20
CA PRO A 37 12.58 -18.08 -0.48
C PRO A 37 11.91 -16.88 0.21
N ARG A 38 11.63 -15.84 -0.55
CA ARG A 38 10.99 -14.59 -0.12
C ARG A 38 9.97 -14.15 -1.16
N TYR A 39 9.17 -13.16 -0.82
CA TYR A 39 8.18 -12.55 -1.72
C TYR A 39 8.55 -11.09 -2.00
N TYR A 40 8.30 -10.64 -3.22
CA TYR A 40 8.36 -9.23 -3.62
C TYR A 40 7.08 -8.88 -4.38
N TYR A 41 6.67 -7.62 -4.35
CA TYR A 41 5.57 -7.12 -5.14
C TYR A 41 6.03 -6.80 -6.56
N ASN A 42 5.36 -7.39 -7.55
CA ASN A 42 5.57 -7.09 -8.94
C ASN A 42 4.52 -6.07 -9.40
N GLU A 43 4.89 -4.81 -9.52
CA GLU A 43 3.97 -3.73 -9.93
C GLU A 43 3.43 -3.88 -11.35
N VAL A 44 4.17 -4.57 -12.24
CA VAL A 44 3.75 -4.80 -13.62
C VAL A 44 2.61 -5.81 -13.69
N GLU A 45 2.69 -6.87 -12.88
CA GLU A 45 1.64 -7.89 -12.77
C GLU A 45 0.60 -7.58 -11.68
N GLY A 46 0.84 -6.55 -10.87
CA GLY A 46 -0.02 -6.15 -9.76
C GLY A 46 -0.13 -7.21 -8.65
N ARG A 47 0.88 -8.07 -8.47
CA ARG A 47 0.81 -9.19 -7.50
C ARG A 47 2.16 -9.54 -6.86
N CYS A 48 2.10 -10.15 -5.69
CA CYS A 48 3.27 -10.70 -5.02
C CYS A 48 3.78 -11.97 -5.71
N LYS A 49 5.11 -12.08 -5.85
CA LYS A 49 5.79 -13.23 -6.47
C LYS A 49 6.97 -13.66 -5.63
N GLN A 50 7.31 -14.94 -5.72
CA GLN A 50 8.49 -15.49 -5.04
C GLN A 50 9.80 -15.11 -5.73
N PHE A 51 10.86 -14.94 -4.96
CA PHE A 51 12.25 -14.87 -5.41
C PHE A 51 13.18 -15.48 -4.36
N ILE A 52 14.44 -15.70 -4.73
CA ILE A 52 15.48 -16.19 -3.79
C ILE A 52 16.30 -15.01 -3.30
N TYR A 53 16.28 -14.81 -1.98
CA TYR A 53 17.11 -13.82 -1.29
C TYR A 53 18.35 -14.49 -0.72
N GLY A 54 19.49 -13.86 -0.94
CA GLY A 54 20.82 -14.31 -0.53
C GLY A 54 21.10 -14.22 0.97
N GLY A 55 20.26 -13.55 1.74
CA GLY A 55 20.36 -13.47 3.20
C GLY A 55 20.99 -12.19 3.74
N CYS A 56 21.63 -11.37 2.91
CA CYS A 56 22.14 -10.05 3.28
C CYS A 56 22.01 -9.02 2.15
N GLY A 57 21.92 -7.73 2.51
CA GLY A 57 21.71 -6.64 1.55
C GLY A 57 20.26 -6.59 1.06
N GLY A 58 20.07 -6.35 -0.23
CA GLY A 58 18.75 -6.26 -0.83
C GLY A 58 18.07 -4.91 -0.61
N ASN A 59 16.75 -4.89 -0.79
CA ASN A 59 15.89 -3.73 -0.54
C ASN A 59 14.62 -4.12 0.25
N SER A 60 13.74 -3.16 0.50
CA SER A 60 12.54 -3.32 1.33
C SER A 60 11.36 -4.02 0.63
N ASN A 61 11.43 -4.29 -0.69
CA ASN A 61 10.47 -5.15 -1.40
C ASN A 61 10.80 -6.63 -1.20
N ASN A 62 10.88 -7.06 0.06
CA ASN A 62 11.34 -8.39 0.47
C ASN A 62 10.60 -8.84 1.72
N PHE A 63 9.67 -9.76 1.54
CA PHE A 63 8.74 -10.22 2.57
C PHE A 63 8.89 -11.71 2.82
N ARG A 64 8.57 -12.15 4.04
CA ARG A 64 8.68 -13.57 4.44
C ARG A 64 7.50 -14.40 3.97
N SER A 65 6.34 -13.77 3.76
CA SER A 65 5.14 -14.44 3.26
C SER A 65 4.42 -13.61 2.21
N GLU A 66 3.56 -14.26 1.43
CA GLU A 66 2.74 -13.60 0.42
C GLU A 66 1.76 -12.61 1.06
N GLU A 67 1.20 -12.97 2.22
CA GLU A 67 0.25 -12.14 2.97
C GLU A 67 0.91 -10.88 3.55
N GLU A 68 2.18 -10.96 3.95
CA GLU A 68 2.95 -9.79 4.36
C GLU A 68 3.17 -8.83 3.18
N CYS A 69 3.55 -9.39 2.02
CA CYS A 69 3.72 -8.63 0.79
C CYS A 69 2.41 -7.94 0.34
N ASN A 70 1.30 -8.69 0.30
CA ASN A 70 0.00 -8.15 -0.11
C ASN A 70 -0.48 -7.04 0.82
N ARG A 71 -0.33 -7.21 2.15
CA ARG A 71 -0.68 -6.16 3.12
C ARG A 71 0.18 -4.91 2.96
N ALA A 72 1.45 -5.08 2.63
CA ALA A 72 2.37 -3.95 2.47
C ALA A 72 2.07 -3.14 1.19
N CYS A 73 1.72 -3.83 0.10
CA CYS A 73 1.75 -3.25 -1.25
C CYS A 73 0.39 -3.11 -1.93
N THR A 74 -0.61 -3.89 -1.55
CA THR A 74 -1.93 -3.89 -2.21
C THR A 74 -2.95 -3.04 -1.45
N ASP A 75 -3.00 -3.15 -0.12
CA ASP A 75 -4.00 -2.45 0.72
C ASP A 75 -3.92 -0.91 0.64
N LYS A 76 -2.73 -0.37 0.33
CA LYS A 76 -2.53 1.07 0.18
C LYS A 76 -3.04 1.62 -1.14
N GLN A 77 -3.02 0.82 -2.19
CA GLN A 77 -3.53 1.25 -3.50
C GLN A 77 -5.05 1.37 -3.45
N ASP A 78 -5.73 0.44 -2.79
CA ASP A 78 -7.19 0.50 -2.60
C ASP A 78 -7.62 1.74 -1.85
N THR A 79 -6.87 2.14 -0.81
CA THR A 79 -7.21 3.36 -0.04
C THR A 79 -7.08 4.63 -0.88
N GLN A 80 -6.06 4.73 -1.74
CA GLN A 80 -5.88 5.91 -2.60
C GLN A 80 -6.91 5.95 -3.73
N VAL A 81 -7.27 4.79 -4.29
CA VAL A 81 -8.34 4.69 -5.30
C VAL A 81 -9.68 5.06 -4.68
N VAL A 82 -9.97 4.58 -3.46
CA VAL A 82 -11.20 4.92 -2.72
C VAL A 82 -11.24 6.39 -2.32
N GLN A 83 -10.14 6.97 -1.84
CA GLN A 83 -10.08 8.38 -1.47
C GLN A 83 -10.30 9.29 -2.69
N LYS A 84 -9.64 8.98 -3.81
CA LYS A 84 -9.82 9.71 -5.06
C LYS A 84 -11.23 9.55 -5.63
N ALA A 85 -11.81 8.36 -5.55
CA ALA A 85 -13.19 8.11 -5.96
C ALA A 85 -14.19 8.84 -5.05
N TYR A 86 -13.95 8.88 -3.75
CA TYR A 86 -14.75 9.62 -2.77
C TYR A 86 -14.70 11.12 -3.02
N GLU A 87 -13.51 11.69 -3.24
CA GLU A 87 -13.35 13.10 -3.61
C GLU A 87 -14.08 13.45 -4.91
N THR A 88 -13.98 12.58 -5.91
CA THR A 88 -14.68 12.75 -7.20
C THR A 88 -16.21 12.69 -7.03
N CYS A 89 -16.72 11.81 -6.15
CA CYS A 89 -18.15 11.65 -5.90
C CYS A 89 -18.71 12.67 -4.88
N SER A 90 -17.84 13.38 -4.15
CA SER A 90 -18.20 14.36 -3.12
C SER A 90 -18.09 15.82 -3.61
N GLN A 91 -17.72 16.02 -4.87
CA GLN A 91 -17.76 17.34 -5.51
C GLN A 91 -19.19 17.76 -5.85
N ASP A 92 -19.44 19.07 -5.84
CA ASP A 92 -20.72 19.62 -6.25
C ASP A 92 -21.02 19.25 -7.71
N LYS A 93 -22.31 19.02 -8.01
CA LYS A 93 -22.75 18.66 -9.36
C LYS A 93 -22.65 19.88 -10.26
N ASP A 94 -21.50 20.09 -10.89
CA ASP A 94 -21.36 21.09 -11.93
C ASP A 94 -22.13 20.70 -13.19
N VAL A 95 -22.83 21.66 -13.80
CA VAL A 95 -23.51 21.46 -15.09
C VAL A 95 -22.45 21.38 -16.18
N GLY A 96 -22.12 20.16 -16.62
CA GLY A 96 -21.15 19.88 -17.68
C GLY A 96 -21.48 18.60 -18.44
N THR A 97 -20.78 18.35 -19.55
CA THR A 97 -20.92 17.11 -20.32
C THR A 97 -20.30 15.96 -19.51
N CYS A 98 -21.14 15.06 -18.99
CA CYS A 98 -20.68 13.88 -18.26
C CYS A 98 -19.78 13.03 -19.18
N LYS A 99 -18.49 12.94 -18.87
CA LYS A 99 -17.48 12.20 -19.68
C LYS A 99 -17.16 10.80 -19.14
N MET A 100 -17.79 10.37 -18.05
CA MET A 100 -17.48 9.08 -17.41
C MET A 100 -18.76 8.29 -17.13
N SER A 101 -18.73 6.99 -17.41
CA SER A 101 -19.79 6.03 -17.10
C SER A 101 -19.75 5.64 -15.62
N PHE A 102 -20.93 5.42 -15.04
CA PHE A 102 -21.23 5.23 -13.62
C PHE A 102 -20.54 4.02 -12.93
N GLU A 103 -19.76 3.22 -13.65
CA GLU A 103 -19.14 1.99 -13.12
C GLU A 103 -17.87 2.24 -12.28
N SER A 104 -17.32 3.45 -12.29
CA SER A 104 -16.10 3.78 -11.54
C SER A 104 -16.33 4.07 -10.04
N CYS A 105 -17.58 4.13 -9.57
CA CYS A 105 -17.92 4.44 -8.18
C CYS A 105 -18.27 3.21 -7.32
N LEU A 106 -17.98 1.99 -7.78
CA LEU A 106 -18.35 0.75 -7.11
C LEU A 106 -17.14 -0.18 -6.96
N HIS A 107 -16.28 0.10 -5.96
CA HIS A 107 -15.37 -0.94 -5.47
C HIS A 107 -16.19 -2.00 -4.70
N PRO A 108 -16.00 -3.31 -4.93
CA PRO A 108 -16.78 -4.38 -4.29
C PRO A 108 -16.86 -4.28 -2.75
N ALA A 109 -15.82 -3.72 -2.13
CA ALA A 109 -15.75 -3.53 -0.68
C ALA A 109 -16.75 -2.50 -0.11
N LEU A 110 -17.31 -1.60 -0.93
CA LEU A 110 -18.28 -0.58 -0.50
C LEU A 110 -19.75 -0.97 -0.77
N VAL A 111 -20.00 -2.07 -1.47
CA VAL A 111 -21.35 -2.49 -1.91
C VAL A 111 -22.21 -3.04 -0.77
N MET A 112 -21.65 -3.29 0.42
CA MET A 112 -22.41 -3.87 1.53
C MET A 112 -23.18 -2.85 2.40
N GLU A 113 -22.92 -1.54 2.31
CA GLU A 113 -23.53 -0.56 3.22
C GLU A 113 -24.52 0.44 2.58
N LEU A 114 -24.73 0.42 1.25
CA LEU A 114 -25.68 1.35 0.59
C LEU A 114 -27.09 0.78 0.33
N LYS A 115 -27.44 -0.39 0.89
CA LYS A 115 -28.83 -0.91 0.84
C LYS A 115 -29.67 -0.58 2.09
N ARG A 116 -29.14 0.19 3.04
CA ARG A 116 -29.90 0.65 4.20
C ARG A 116 -29.86 2.17 4.29
N GLY A 117 -30.94 2.80 3.87
CA GLY A 117 -31.25 4.16 4.29
C GLY A 117 -31.42 5.13 3.12
N LYS A 118 -32.62 5.14 2.56
CA LYS A 118 -33.25 6.41 2.21
C LYS A 118 -34.73 6.33 2.62
N PRO A 119 -35.27 7.32 3.37
CA PRO A 119 -36.72 7.49 3.46
C PRO A 119 -37.33 7.73 2.08
#